data_AF-A0AAF0XXD0-F1
#
_entry.id   AF-A0AAF0XXD0-F1
#
_cell.length_a   1.000
_cell.length_b   1.000
_cell.length_c   1.000
_cell.angle_alpha   90.00
_cell.angle_beta   90.00
_cell.angle_gamma   90.00
#
_symmetry.space_group_name_H-M   'P 1'
#
loop_
_entity.id
_entity.type
_entity.pdbx_description
1 polymer ?
#
loop_
_entity_poly.entity_id
_entity_poly.type
_entity_poly.pdbx_seq_one_letter_code
_entity_poly.pdbx_strand_id
1 'polypeptide(L)'
;MASISPAVVLELEKNSQASTTTSKFVLHDVILRVFLFATSLTSLVALVTSKQTETIPVPFPPYGASVAAEFTDIPAFIYSSAVLSVTCFYSIITTILSFFALVKRSPTSTKLMSCVFSVDVLLLGILASATGAAGEVAYLGLKGNSNVGWNKICNVYDSYCRHIGFSVLTSIFSSMVLSFLIILYIITVSRR
;
A
#
# COMPACT_ATOMS: atom_id res chain seq x y z
N MET A 1 33.30 1.16 -49.01
CA MET A 1 32.07 1.06 -48.18
C MET A 1 32.14 -0.25 -47.42
N ALA A 2 32.31 -0.21 -46.10
CA ALA A 2 32.32 -1.42 -45.28
C ALA A 2 30.88 -1.98 -45.21
N SER A 3 30.66 -3.15 -45.82
CA SER A 3 29.36 -3.83 -45.78
C SER A 3 29.18 -4.42 -44.38
N ILE A 4 28.26 -3.87 -43.60
CA ILE A 4 27.91 -4.40 -42.28
C ILE A 4 27.23 -5.76 -42.50
N SER A 5 27.81 -6.83 -41.94
CA SER A 5 27.29 -8.18 -42.09
C SER A 5 25.90 -8.30 -41.43
N PRO A 6 24.90 -8.96 -42.05
CA PRO A 6 23.52 -9.02 -41.55
C PRO A 6 23.40 -9.58 -40.12
N ALA A 7 24.35 -10.41 -39.68
CA ALA A 7 24.43 -10.90 -38.31
C ALA A 7 24.69 -9.80 -37.26
N VAL A 8 25.44 -8.75 -37.62
CA VAL A 8 25.74 -7.61 -36.73
C VAL A 8 24.50 -6.71 -36.57
N VAL A 9 23.69 -6.57 -37.62
CA VAL A 9 22.44 -5.81 -37.56
C VAL A 9 21.42 -6.50 -36.65
N LEU A 10 21.34 -7.84 -36.69
CA LEU A 10 20.47 -8.62 -35.80
C LEU A 10 20.89 -8.54 -34.32
N GLU A 11 22.19 -8.55 -34.03
CA GLU A 11 22.69 -8.36 -32.66
C GLU A 11 22.44 -6.93 -32.14
N LEU A 12 22.51 -5.92 -33.01
CA LEU A 12 22.17 -4.53 -32.65
C LEU A 12 20.68 -4.33 -32.40
N GLU A 13 19.79 -4.95 -33.21
CA GLU A 13 18.34 -4.94 -32.96
C GLU A 13 17.98 -5.68 -31.68
N LYS A 14 18.58 -6.84 -31.43
CA LYS A 14 18.36 -7.62 -30.21
C LYS A 14 18.82 -6.86 -28.96
N ASN A 15 19.99 -6.22 -29.00
CA ASN A 15 20.48 -5.38 -27.91
C ASN A 15 19.65 -4.10 -27.75
N SER A 16 19.17 -3.51 -28.84
CA SER A 16 18.28 -2.35 -28.81
C SER A 16 16.92 -2.71 -28.19
N GLN A 17 16.31 -3.83 -28.59
CA GLN A 17 15.06 -4.32 -28.01
C GLN A 17 15.22 -4.74 -26.54
N ALA A 18 16.32 -5.40 -26.16
CA ALA A 18 16.61 -5.78 -24.78
C ALA A 18 16.85 -4.54 -23.89
N SER A 19 17.57 -3.55 -24.38
CA SER A 19 17.80 -2.26 -23.69
C SER A 19 16.50 -1.47 -23.50
N THR A 20 15.67 -1.39 -24.56
CA THR A 20 14.39 -0.68 -24.53
C THR A 20 13.39 -1.36 -23.58
N THR A 21 13.38 -2.69 -23.55
CA THR A 21 12.48 -3.48 -22.68
C THR A 21 12.90 -3.37 -21.21
N THR A 22 14.19 -3.45 -20.92
CA THR A 22 14.73 -3.29 -19.56
C THR A 22 14.46 -1.89 -19.00
N SER A 23 14.62 -0.84 -19.83
CA SER A 23 14.31 0.54 -19.44
C SER A 23 12.83 0.74 -19.07
N LYS A 24 11.91 0.08 -19.79
CA LYS A 24 10.47 0.17 -19.51
C LYS A 24 10.10 -0.49 -18.18
N PHE A 25 10.68 -1.66 -17.87
CA PHE A 25 10.46 -2.34 -16.59
C PHE A 25 10.96 -1.52 -15.40
N VAL A 26 12.14 -0.90 -15.52
CA VAL A 26 12.70 -0.06 -14.44
C VAL A 26 11.85 1.20 -14.23
N LEU A 27 11.39 1.85 -15.31
CA LEU A 27 10.48 2.98 -15.19
C LEU A 27 9.16 2.58 -14.50
N HIS A 28 8.61 1.42 -14.88
CA HIS A 28 7.36 0.93 -14.31
C HIS A 28 7.50 0.56 -12.82
N ASP A 29 8.60 -0.07 -12.40
CA ASP A 29 8.92 -0.32 -10.98
C ASP A 29 8.94 0.98 -10.17
N VAL A 30 9.62 2.02 -10.67
CA VAL A 30 9.70 3.32 -9.99
C VAL A 30 8.32 3.98 -9.87
N ILE A 31 7.53 3.97 -10.94
CA ILE A 31 6.16 4.53 -10.92
C ILE A 31 5.31 3.78 -9.89
N LEU A 32 5.37 2.45 -9.85
CA LEU A 32 4.61 1.66 -8.88
C LEU A 32 5.06 1.91 -7.43
N ARG A 33 6.36 2.10 -7.18
CA ARG A 33 6.86 2.46 -5.84
C ARG A 33 6.38 3.83 -5.37
N VAL A 34 6.42 4.82 -6.24
CA VAL A 34 5.88 6.17 -5.95
C VAL A 34 4.37 6.11 -5.72
N PHE A 35 3.66 5.32 -6.52
CA PHE A 35 2.23 5.14 -6.38
C PHE A 35 1.87 4.46 -5.04
N LEU A 36 2.64 3.44 -4.65
CA LEU A 36 2.50 2.75 -3.36
C LEU A 36 2.73 3.71 -2.18
N PHE A 37 3.72 4.61 -2.28
CA PHE A 37 3.93 5.65 -1.29
C PHE A 37 2.70 6.56 -1.18
N ALA A 38 2.18 7.04 -2.31
CA ALA A 38 1.02 7.93 -2.33
C ALA A 38 -0.23 7.27 -1.71
N THR A 39 -0.52 6.01 -2.04
CA THR A 39 -1.69 5.31 -1.50
C THR A 39 -1.54 4.94 -0.03
N SER A 40 -0.35 4.49 0.39
CA SER A 40 -0.10 4.19 1.80
C SER A 40 -0.15 5.44 2.68
N LEU A 41 0.43 6.55 2.22
CA LEU A 41 0.36 7.83 2.92
C LEU A 41 -1.08 8.35 2.99
N THR A 42 -1.82 8.30 1.87
CA THR A 42 -3.21 8.73 1.84
C THR A 42 -4.07 7.89 2.77
N SER A 43 -3.88 6.57 2.79
CA SER A 43 -4.59 5.67 3.70
C SER A 43 -4.24 5.97 5.16
N LEU A 44 -2.95 6.13 5.48
CA LEU A 44 -2.49 6.45 6.84
C LEU A 44 -3.06 7.77 7.32
N VAL A 45 -3.00 8.82 6.49
CA VAL A 45 -3.56 10.13 6.81
C VAL A 45 -5.07 10.03 6.97
N ALA A 46 -5.78 9.35 6.08
CA ALA A 46 -7.22 9.15 6.21
C ALA A 46 -7.58 8.42 7.50
N LEU A 47 -6.81 7.39 7.90
CA LEU A 47 -7.03 6.63 9.12
C LEU A 47 -6.75 7.47 10.39
N VAL A 48 -5.65 8.24 10.39
CA VAL A 48 -5.23 9.06 11.55
C VAL A 48 -6.05 10.33 11.68
N THR A 49 -6.46 10.95 10.56
CA THR A 49 -7.32 12.15 10.58
C THR A 49 -8.77 11.82 10.87
N SER A 50 -9.15 10.55 10.76
CA SER A 50 -10.47 10.07 11.14
C SER A 50 -10.76 10.18 12.65
N LYS A 51 -9.88 10.81 13.46
CA LYS A 51 -10.13 11.16 14.88
C LYS A 51 -11.29 12.14 15.04
N GLN A 52 -12.51 11.62 14.91
CA GLN A 52 -13.74 12.26 15.40
C GLN A 52 -14.13 11.75 16.78
N THR A 53 -14.13 12.66 17.75
CA THR A 53 -14.76 12.51 19.06
C THR A 53 -16.19 13.07 18.95
N GLU A 54 -17.22 12.24 18.79
CA GLU A 54 -18.61 12.74 18.90
C GLU A 54 -19.20 12.40 20.27
N THR A 55 -19.96 13.34 20.81
CA THR A 55 -20.70 13.22 22.06
C THR A 55 -21.98 12.41 21.86
N ILE A 56 -22.02 11.16 22.33
CA ILE A 56 -23.24 10.35 22.29
C ILE A 56 -24.13 10.70 23.50
N PRO A 57 -25.38 11.18 23.33
CA PRO A 57 -26.28 11.40 24.45
C PRO A 57 -26.68 10.06 25.09
N VAL A 58 -26.12 9.76 26.25
CA VAL A 58 -26.53 8.60 27.06
C VAL A 58 -27.88 8.85 27.75
N PRO A 59 -28.77 7.84 27.84
CA PRO A 59 -30.08 7.98 28.49
C PRO A 59 -30.00 7.96 30.03
N PHE A 60 -28.80 7.82 30.62
CA PHE A 60 -28.58 7.76 32.07
C PHE A 60 -27.72 8.94 32.54
N PRO A 61 -27.96 9.51 33.75
CA PRO A 61 -27.18 10.64 34.26
C PRO A 61 -25.68 10.30 34.42
N PRO A 62 -24.75 11.18 34.00
CA PRO A 62 -24.99 12.53 33.51
C PRO A 62 -25.48 12.53 32.05
N TYR A 63 -26.56 13.27 31.79
CA TYR A 63 -27.12 13.46 30.45
C TYR A 63 -26.05 14.08 29.55
N GLY A 64 -25.65 13.37 28.50
CA GLY A 64 -24.59 13.82 27.60
C GLY A 64 -23.17 13.47 28.05
N ALA A 65 -22.95 12.26 28.57
CA ALA A 65 -21.59 11.72 28.65
C ALA A 65 -21.00 11.65 27.23
N SER A 66 -19.95 12.43 26.95
CA SER A 66 -19.16 12.25 25.74
C SER A 66 -18.48 10.89 25.82
N VAL A 67 -19.11 9.84 25.29
CA VAL A 67 -18.37 8.61 25.01
C VAL A 67 -17.46 8.96 23.84
N ALA A 68 -16.24 9.38 24.16
CA ALA A 68 -15.17 9.51 23.21
C ALA A 68 -14.93 8.11 22.65
N ALA A 69 -15.60 7.77 21.54
CA ALA A 69 -15.23 6.61 20.75
C ALA A 69 -13.92 6.98 20.05
N GLU A 70 -12.80 6.87 20.77
CA GLU A 70 -11.49 7.18 20.22
C GLU A 70 -11.02 6.00 19.36
N PHE A 71 -10.55 6.26 18.13
CA PHE A 71 -9.99 5.21 17.26
C PHE A 71 -8.79 4.48 17.84
N THR A 72 -8.21 5.06 18.87
CA THR A 72 -7.12 4.50 19.66
C THR A 72 -7.56 3.32 20.53
N ASP A 73 -8.87 3.04 20.65
CA ASP A 73 -9.38 1.93 21.47
C ASP A 73 -9.67 0.66 20.68
N ILE A 74 -9.80 0.75 19.34
CA ILE A 74 -10.12 -0.41 18.50
C ILE A 74 -8.80 -1.05 18.01
N PRO A 75 -8.47 -2.27 18.45
CA PRO A 75 -7.17 -2.89 18.17
C PRO A 75 -6.91 -3.10 16.68
N ALA A 76 -7.96 -3.32 15.87
CA ALA A 76 -7.84 -3.49 14.43
C ALA A 76 -7.31 -2.23 13.71
N PHE A 77 -7.80 -1.03 14.08
CA PHE A 77 -7.37 0.22 13.46
C PHE A 77 -5.97 0.64 13.94
N ILE A 78 -5.64 0.37 15.21
CA ILE A 78 -4.27 0.55 15.72
C ILE A 78 -3.29 -0.32 14.91
N TYR A 79 -3.60 -1.61 14.75
CA TYR A 79 -2.77 -2.53 13.98
C TYR A 79 -2.61 -2.04 12.53
N SER A 80 -3.70 -1.66 11.86
CA SER A 80 -3.66 -1.13 10.50
C SER A 80 -2.81 0.14 10.37
N SER A 81 -2.94 1.08 11.32
CA SER A 81 -2.14 2.33 11.33
C SER A 81 -0.65 2.07 11.50
N ALA A 82 -0.27 1.12 12.37
CA ALA A 82 1.13 0.74 12.58
C ALA A 82 1.74 0.14 11.31
N VAL A 83 1.00 -0.77 10.64
CA VAL A 83 1.45 -1.40 9.40
C VAL A 83 1.57 -0.38 8.25
N LEU A 84 0.61 0.53 8.12
CA LEU A 84 0.66 1.62 7.14
C LEU A 84 1.85 2.55 7.36
N SER A 85 2.18 2.85 8.62
CA SER A 85 3.38 3.64 8.97
C SER A 85 4.66 2.94 8.52
N VAL A 86 4.83 1.66 8.86
CA VAL A 86 5.99 0.86 8.42
C VAL A 86 6.07 0.80 6.89
N THR A 87 4.93 0.62 6.22
CA THR A 87 4.83 0.60 4.75
C THR A 87 5.27 1.92 4.13
N CYS A 88 4.86 3.04 4.72
CA CYS A 88 5.23 4.38 4.29
C CYS A 88 6.74 4.61 4.40
N PHE A 89 7.34 4.33 5.56
CA PHE A 89 8.79 4.43 5.77
C PHE A 89 9.57 3.54 4.80
N TYR A 90 9.15 2.29 4.64
CA TYR A 90 9.79 1.35 3.71
C TYR A 90 9.69 1.83 2.25
N SER A 91 8.54 2.37 1.84
CA SER A 91 8.34 2.89 0.50
C SER A 91 9.23 4.10 0.19
N ILE A 92 9.45 5.01 1.15
CA ILE A 92 10.40 6.12 1.01
C ILE A 92 11.82 5.59 0.78
N ILE A 93 12.27 4.67 1.64
CA ILE A 93 13.62 4.09 1.57
C ILE A 93 13.82 3.43 0.20
N THR A 94 12.89 2.56 -0.21
CA THR A 94 13.04 1.85 -1.50
C THR A 94 12.93 2.75 -2.72
N THR A 95 12.09 3.80 -2.68
CA THR A 95 12.01 4.79 -3.77
C THR A 95 13.34 5.55 -3.92
N ILE A 96 13.94 5.97 -2.80
CA ILE A 96 15.26 6.62 -2.79
C ILE A 96 16.33 5.68 -3.35
N LEU A 97 16.34 4.41 -2.93
CA LEU A 97 17.27 3.39 -3.45
C LEU A 97 17.12 3.22 -4.97
N SER A 98 15.89 3.10 -5.47
CA SER A 98 15.62 2.98 -6.91
C SER A 98 16.02 4.24 -7.69
N PHE A 99 15.81 5.42 -7.12
CA PHE A 99 16.24 6.69 -7.72
C PHE A 99 17.77 6.78 -7.82
N PHE A 100 18.49 6.43 -6.76
CA PHE A 100 19.97 6.41 -6.79
C PHE A 100 20.51 5.37 -7.78
N ALA A 101 19.85 4.21 -7.90
CA ALA A 101 20.22 3.20 -8.89
C ALA A 101 20.06 3.71 -10.33
N LEU A 102 19.01 4.49 -10.60
CA LEU A 102 18.79 5.15 -11.88
C LEU A 102 19.88 6.18 -12.20
N VAL A 103 20.17 7.09 -11.26
CA VAL A 103 21.12 8.20 -11.46
C VAL A 103 22.55 7.68 -11.64
N LYS A 104 22.97 6.71 -10.83
CA LYS A 104 24.36 6.20 -10.86
C LYS A 104 24.62 5.23 -12.02
N ARG A 105 23.57 4.78 -12.75
CA ARG A 105 23.59 3.69 -13.74
C ARG A 105 24.47 2.50 -13.33
N SER A 106 24.51 2.23 -12.03
CA SER A 106 25.34 1.20 -11.44
C SER A 106 24.52 -0.08 -11.37
N PRO A 107 25.07 -1.25 -11.71
CA PRO A 107 24.34 -2.51 -11.57
C PRO A 107 23.98 -2.71 -10.10
N THR A 108 22.69 -2.58 -9.79
CA THR A 108 22.16 -2.86 -8.45
C THR A 108 22.50 -4.30 -8.10
N SER A 109 23.16 -4.50 -6.95
CA SER A 109 23.57 -5.82 -6.49
C SER A 109 22.36 -6.76 -6.44
N THR A 110 22.46 -7.93 -7.09
CA THR A 110 21.38 -8.94 -7.12
C THR A 110 20.91 -9.29 -5.71
N LYS A 111 21.80 -9.26 -4.71
CA LYS A 111 21.47 -9.47 -3.29
C LYS A 111 20.53 -8.41 -2.72
N LEU A 112 20.72 -7.15 -3.11
CA LEU A 112 19.86 -6.04 -2.67
C LEU A 112 18.45 -6.19 -3.24
N MET A 113 18.36 -6.56 -4.52
CA MET A 113 17.06 -6.74 -5.20
C MET A 113 16.25 -7.89 -4.59
N SER A 114 16.90 -9.02 -4.27
CA SER A 114 16.26 -10.12 -3.56
C SER A 114 15.82 -9.74 -2.15
N CYS A 115 16.62 -8.94 -1.43
CA CYS A 115 16.25 -8.46 -0.10
C CYS A 115 14.98 -7.58 -0.15
N VAL A 116 14.94 -6.62 -1.08
CA VAL A 116 13.76 -5.76 -1.30
C VAL A 116 12.53 -6.62 -1.60
N PHE A 117 12.66 -7.58 -2.52
CA PHE A 117 11.57 -8.51 -2.86
C PHE A 117 11.06 -9.31 -1.65
N SER A 118 11.95 -9.88 -0.83
CA SER A 118 11.53 -10.63 0.36
C SER A 118 10.77 -9.75 1.35
N VAL A 119 11.16 -8.48 1.49
CA VAL A 119 10.48 -7.53 2.36
C VAL A 119 9.15 -7.10 1.75
N ASP A 120 9.06 -6.89 0.42
CA ASP A 120 7.81 -6.57 -0.29
C ASP A 120 6.74 -7.66 -0.08
N VAL A 121 7.13 -8.94 -0.16
CA VAL A 121 6.23 -10.09 0.09
C VAL A 121 5.76 -10.12 1.54
N LEU A 122 6.66 -9.87 2.50
CA LEU A 122 6.31 -9.82 3.92
C LEU A 122 5.33 -8.67 4.21
N LEU A 123 5.59 -7.48 3.66
CA LEU A 123 4.71 -6.32 3.79
C LEU A 123 3.34 -6.57 3.17
N LEU A 124 3.26 -7.22 2.01
CA LEU A 124 1.99 -7.58 1.39
C LEU A 124 1.14 -8.45 2.33
N GLY A 125 1.74 -9.47 2.94
CA GLY A 125 1.05 -10.35 3.87
C GLY A 125 0.51 -9.62 5.11
N ILE A 126 1.35 -8.79 5.73
CA ILE A 126 0.99 -8.02 6.93
C ILE A 126 -0.05 -6.93 6.61
N LEU A 127 0.08 -6.25 5.47
CA LEU A 127 -0.89 -5.24 5.04
C LEU A 127 -2.23 -5.88 4.67
N ALA A 128 -2.22 -7.03 4.01
CA ALA A 128 -3.44 -7.78 3.70
C ALA A 128 -4.17 -8.26 4.97
N SER A 129 -3.45 -8.77 5.97
CA SER A 129 -4.07 -9.18 7.25
C SER A 129 -4.64 -7.98 8.01
N ALA A 130 -3.89 -6.87 8.06
CA ALA A 130 -4.33 -5.66 8.76
C ALA A 130 -5.55 -5.02 8.09
N THR A 131 -5.57 -4.98 6.75
CA THR A 131 -6.73 -4.47 5.99
C THR A 131 -7.94 -5.39 6.09
N GLY A 132 -7.75 -6.71 6.17
CA GLY A 132 -8.82 -7.66 6.44
C GLY A 132 -9.47 -7.41 7.81
N ALA A 133 -8.67 -7.31 8.86
CA ALA A 133 -9.16 -7.05 10.22
C ALA A 133 -9.86 -5.68 10.34
N ALA A 134 -9.26 -4.62 9.78
CA ALA A 134 -9.87 -3.29 9.77
C ALA A 134 -11.15 -3.25 8.92
N GLY A 135 -11.17 -3.96 7.79
CA GLY A 135 -12.33 -4.07 6.91
C GLY A 135 -13.50 -4.81 7.56
N GLU A 136 -13.24 -5.88 8.32
CA GLU A 136 -14.26 -6.60 9.06
C GLU A 136 -14.90 -5.71 10.14
N VAL A 137 -14.09 -5.03 10.94
CA VAL A 137 -14.60 -4.12 11.97
C VAL A 137 -15.38 -2.95 11.35
N ALA A 138 -14.89 -2.40 10.22
CA ALA A 138 -15.62 -1.38 9.48
C ALA A 138 -16.96 -1.90 8.93
N TYR A 139 -17.02 -3.13 8.44
CA TYR A 139 -18.26 -3.76 7.96
C TYR A 139 -19.27 -3.98 9.08
N LEU A 140 -18.82 -4.43 10.25
CA LEU A 140 -19.65 -4.56 11.45
C LEU A 140 -20.21 -3.20 11.88
N GLY A 141 -19.40 -2.14 11.82
CA GLY A 141 -19.85 -0.78 12.12
C GLY A 141 -20.89 -0.23 11.15
N LEU A 142 -20.82 -0.62 9.87
CA LEU A 142 -21.76 -0.20 8.82
C LEU A 142 -23.09 -0.95 8.90
N LYS A 143 -23.03 -2.28 8.95
CA LYS A 143 -24.23 -3.13 8.88
C LYS A 143 -24.92 -3.29 10.22
N GLY A 144 -24.15 -3.30 11.31
CA GLY A 144 -24.61 -3.70 12.63
C GLY A 144 -25.08 -5.17 12.66
N ASN A 145 -25.28 -5.72 13.85
CA ASN A 145 -25.91 -7.01 14.02
C ASN A 145 -26.79 -6.99 15.29
N SER A 146 -28.11 -6.99 15.09
CA SER A 146 -29.09 -6.95 16.17
C SER A 146 -29.01 -8.16 17.09
N ASN A 147 -28.60 -9.32 16.57
CA ASN A 147 -28.52 -10.56 17.34
C ASN A 147 -27.44 -10.54 18.42
N VAL A 148 -26.42 -9.69 18.28
CA VAL A 148 -25.33 -9.51 19.27
C VAL A 148 -25.35 -8.12 19.90
N GLY A 149 -26.44 -7.37 19.73
CA GLY A 149 -26.58 -6.01 20.26
C GLY A 149 -25.68 -4.96 19.61
N TRP A 150 -25.04 -5.27 18.47
CA TRP A 150 -24.19 -4.33 17.75
C TRP A 150 -25.03 -3.36 16.92
N ASN A 151 -25.13 -2.12 17.38
CA ASN A 151 -25.84 -1.05 16.68
C ASN A 151 -25.02 -0.50 15.49
N LYS A 152 -25.72 0.05 14.50
CA LYS A 152 -25.09 0.70 13.33
C LYS A 152 -24.42 2.01 13.75
N ILE A 153 -23.10 2.06 13.67
CA ILE A 153 -22.30 3.23 14.08
C ILE A 153 -22.26 4.26 12.94
N CYS A 154 -22.16 3.80 11.69
CA CYS A 154 -22.07 4.69 10.53
C CYS A 154 -23.31 5.57 10.29
N ASN A 155 -24.47 5.23 10.86
CA ASN A 155 -25.66 6.08 10.74
C ASN A 155 -25.58 7.35 11.61
N VAL A 156 -24.71 7.35 12.61
CA VAL A 156 -24.46 8.48 13.51
C VAL A 156 -23.19 9.23 13.09
N TYR A 157 -22.20 8.52 12.56
CA TYR A 157 -20.87 9.01 12.22
C TYR A 157 -20.57 8.89 10.71
N ASP A 158 -21.36 9.57 9.87
CA ASP A 158 -21.30 9.41 8.40
C ASP A 158 -19.96 9.85 7.79
N SER A 159 -19.45 11.03 8.17
CA SER A 159 -18.17 11.54 7.67
C SER A 159 -17.00 10.64 8.08
N TYR A 160 -17.00 10.20 9.33
CA TYR A 160 -16.04 9.25 9.87
C TYR A 160 -16.05 7.91 9.10
N CYS A 161 -17.23 7.30 8.90
CA CYS A 161 -17.30 6.05 8.15
C CYS A 161 -16.88 6.21 6.69
N ARG A 162 -17.09 7.38 6.10
CA ARG A 162 -16.58 7.69 4.77
C ARG A 162 -15.05 7.78 4.74
N HIS A 163 -14.40 8.37 5.74
CA HIS A 163 -12.94 8.41 5.85
C HIS A 163 -12.33 7.01 6.08
N ILE A 164 -12.93 6.21 6.96
CA ILE A 164 -12.52 4.81 7.21
C ILE A 164 -12.68 3.97 5.94
N GLY A 165 -13.85 4.05 5.31
CA GLY A 165 -14.12 3.33 4.07
C GLY A 165 -13.10 3.70 2.99
N PHE A 166 -12.79 4.99 2.85
CA PHE A 166 -11.76 5.45 1.92
C PHE A 166 -10.36 4.93 2.29
N SER A 167 -9.99 4.93 3.57
CA SER A 167 -8.71 4.36 4.05
C SER A 167 -8.61 2.85 3.75
N VAL A 168 -9.66 2.07 4.00
CA VAL A 168 -9.68 0.63 3.71
C VAL A 168 -9.57 0.39 2.20
N LEU A 169 -10.33 1.12 1.39
CA LEU A 169 -10.28 1.01 -0.07
C LEU A 169 -8.90 1.36 -0.64
N THR A 170 -8.29 2.45 -0.17
CA THR A 170 -6.94 2.86 -0.59
C THR A 170 -5.86 1.88 -0.10
N SER A 171 -6.07 1.22 1.04
CA SER A 171 -5.17 0.16 1.52
C SER A 171 -5.27 -1.12 0.69
N ILE A 172 -6.47 -1.52 0.26
CA ILE A 172 -6.66 -2.64 -0.68
C ILE A 172 -5.94 -2.35 -1.99
N PHE A 173 -6.05 -1.11 -2.48
CA PHE A 173 -5.32 -0.69 -3.67
C PHE A 173 -3.80 -0.80 -3.47
N SER A 174 -3.29 -0.39 -2.31
CA SER A 174 -1.87 -0.53 -1.96
C SER A 174 -1.41 -1.99 -1.99
N SER A 175 -2.21 -2.93 -1.49
CA SER A 175 -1.94 -4.37 -1.57
C SER A 175 -1.92 -4.89 -3.02
N MET A 176 -2.79 -4.37 -3.90
CA MET A 176 -2.74 -4.71 -5.33
C MET A 176 -1.46 -4.21 -6.00
N VAL A 177 -1.00 -3.00 -5.66
CA VAL A 177 0.24 -2.42 -6.18
C VAL A 177 1.46 -3.22 -5.73
N LEU A 178 1.53 -3.62 -4.44
CA LEU A 178 2.55 -4.53 -3.92
C LEU A 178 2.57 -5.86 -4.68
N SER A 179 1.39 -6.44 -4.93
CA SER A 179 1.27 -7.69 -5.70
C SER A 179 1.82 -7.51 -7.13
N PHE A 180 1.54 -6.38 -7.77
CA PHE A 180 2.04 -6.09 -9.10
C PHE A 180 3.57 -5.91 -9.12
N LEU A 181 4.15 -5.23 -8.11
CA LEU A 181 5.60 -5.12 -7.93
C LEU A 181 6.28 -6.50 -7.81
N ILE A 182 5.70 -7.40 -7.01
CA ILE A 182 6.17 -8.79 -6.83
C ILE A 182 6.16 -9.54 -8.17
N ILE A 183 5.08 -9.41 -8.95
CA ILE A 183 4.96 -10.05 -10.27
C ILE A 183 6.02 -9.51 -11.22
N LEU A 184 6.23 -8.19 -11.27
CA LEU A 184 7.25 -7.58 -12.13
C LEU A 184 8.67 -8.02 -11.74
N TYR A 185 8.95 -8.15 -10.45
CA TYR A 185 10.22 -8.68 -9.99
C TYR A 185 10.44 -10.11 -10.51
N ILE A 186 9.44 -11.00 -10.38
CA ILE A 186 9.52 -12.38 -10.87
C ILE A 186 9.73 -12.42 -12.40
N ILE A 187 9.01 -11.57 -13.15
CA ILE A 187 9.19 -11.45 -14.61
C ILE A 187 10.61 -10.96 -14.94
N THR A 188 11.14 -10.01 -14.18
CA THR A 188 12.48 -9.46 -14.39
C THR A 188 13.57 -10.50 -14.09
N VAL A 189 13.40 -11.28 -13.02
CA VAL A 189 14.32 -12.37 -12.65
C VAL A 189 14.26 -13.53 -13.64
N SER A 190 13.07 -13.92 -14.11
CA SER A 190 12.90 -15.04 -15.05
C SER A 190 13.41 -14.73 -16.46
N ARG A 191 13.55 -13.45 -16.81
CA ARG A 191 14.14 -13.00 -18.10
C ARG A 191 15.64 -12.75 -18.05
N ARG A 192 16.29 -12.83 -16.88
CA ARG A 192 17.75 -12.78 -16.75
C ARG A 192 18.35 -14.16 -16.94
#